data_AF-A0A7K2QFU3-F1
#
_entry.id   AF-A0A7K2QFU3-F1
#
_cell.length_a   1.000
_cell.length_b   1.000
_cell.length_c   1.000
_cell.angle_alpha   90.00
_cell.angle_beta   90.00
_cell.angle_gamma   90.00
#
_symmetry.space_group_name_H-M   'P 1'
#
loop_
_entity.id
_entity.type
_entity.pdbx_description
1 polymer ?
#
loop_
_entity_poly.entity_id
_entity_poly.type
_entity_poly.pdbx_seq_one_letter_code
_entity_poly.pdbx_strand_id
1 'polypeptide(L)' 'YGAHYAETLRLWRERFTANRSVVTGLGFDTVFQRMWEFYLAYSEAGFRSGYLDVRQLLLTERTRP' A
#
# COMPACT_ATOMS: atom_id res chain seq x y z
N TYR A 1 -1.47 -2.11 13.09
CA TYR A 1 -2.28 -1.40 12.08
C TYR A 1 -2.21 -2.05 10.70
N GLY A 2 -1.61 -3.23 10.55
CA GLY A 2 -1.43 -3.93 9.27
C GLY A 2 -2.74 -4.19 8.53
N ALA A 3 -3.80 -4.62 9.20
CA ALA A 3 -5.11 -4.82 8.57
C ALA A 3 -5.68 -3.54 7.93
N HIS A 4 -5.51 -2.38 8.59
CA HIS A 4 -5.89 -1.09 7.99
C HIS A 4 -5.04 -0.76 6.77
N TYR A 5 -3.74 -1.07 6.82
CA TYR A 5 -2.85 -0.77 5.70
C TYR A 5 -3.07 -1.71 4.51
N ALA A 6 -3.42 -2.98 4.76
CA ALA A 6 -3.92 -3.89 3.74
C ALA A 6 -5.16 -3.32 3.04
N GLU A 7 -6.12 -2.80 3.80
CA GLU A 7 -7.31 -2.17 3.23
C GLU A 7 -6.99 -0.93 2.39
N THR A 8 -6.05 -0.09 2.85
CA THR A 8 -5.53 1.04 2.07
C THR A 8 -4.95 0.57 0.73
N LEU A 9 -4.12 -0.46 0.72
CA LEU A 9 -3.51 -1.00 -0.50
C LEU A 9 -4.53 -1.58 -1.48
N ARG A 10 -5.56 -2.27 -0.96
CA ARG A 10 -6.69 -2.75 -1.76
C ARG A 10 -7.41 -1.61 -2.48
N LEU A 11 -7.76 -0.55 -1.73
CA LEU A 11 -8.43 0.63 -2.27
C LEU A 11 -7.57 1.38 -3.28
N TRP A 12 -6.25 1.46 -3.05
CA TRP A 12 -5.32 2.06 -4.01
C TRP A 12 -5.24 1.25 -5.30
N ARG A 13 -5.15 -0.09 -5.21
CA ARG A 13 -5.14 -0.97 -6.38
C ARG A 13 -6.41 -0.80 -7.20
N GLU A 14 -7.57 -0.81 -6.56
CA GLU A 14 -8.87 -0.62 -7.23
C GLU A 14 -8.94 0.71 -7.97
N ARG A 15 -8.54 1.80 -7.31
CA ARG A 15 -8.52 3.14 -7.92
C ARG A 15 -7.51 3.22 -9.05
N PHE A 16 -6.32 2.64 -8.91
CA PHE A 16 -5.31 2.61 -9.96
C PHE A 16 -5.81 1.86 -11.20
N THR A 17 -6.34 0.65 -11.02
CA THR A 17 -6.86 -0.19 -12.10
C THR A 17 -8.09 0.43 -12.77
N ALA A 18 -8.95 1.12 -12.03
CA ALA A 18 -10.08 1.87 -12.59
C ALA A 18 -9.65 3.08 -13.45
N ASN A 19 -8.44 3.62 -13.23
CA ASN A 19 -7.93 4.82 -13.90
C ASN A 19 -6.78 4.53 -14.89
N ARG A 20 -6.68 3.30 -15.44
CA ARG A 20 -5.61 2.93 -16.38
C ARG A 20 -5.46 3.85 -17.58
N SER A 21 -6.57 4.35 -18.14
CA SER A 21 -6.52 5.29 -19.27
C SER A 21 -5.82 6.59 -18.90
N VAL A 22 -6.08 7.12 -17.72
CA VAL A 22 -5.40 8.30 -17.17
C VAL A 22 -3.92 8.01 -16.98
N VAL A 23 -3.59 6.86 -16.40
CA VAL A 23 -2.19 6.43 -16.18
C VAL A 23 -1.42 6.33 -17.51
N THR A 24 -2.04 5.76 -18.55
CA THR A 24 -1.48 5.75 -19.91
C THR A 24 -1.30 7.17 -20.44
N GLY A 25 -2.29 8.06 -20.26
CA GLY A 25 -2.21 9.46 -20.68
C GLY A 25 -1.10 10.27 -19.99
N LEU A 26 -0.66 9.83 -18.80
CA LEU A 26 0.50 10.39 -18.10
C LEU A 26 1.85 9.85 -18.61
N GLY A 27 1.85 8.95 -19.60
CA GLY A 27 3.07 8.39 -20.20
C GLY A 27 3.56 7.10 -19.53
N PHE A 28 2.80 6.51 -18.61
CA PHE A 28 3.16 5.24 -17.99
C PHE A 28 2.67 4.06 -18.83
N ASP A 29 3.62 3.31 -19.38
CA ASP A 29 3.35 2.18 -20.26
C ASP A 29 2.70 0.98 -19.54
N THR A 30 2.35 -0.05 -20.31
CA THR A 30 1.72 -1.26 -19.79
C THR A 30 2.65 -2.07 -18.87
N VAL A 31 3.97 -1.97 -19.03
CA VAL A 31 4.94 -2.68 -18.19
C VAL A 31 4.93 -2.07 -16.80
N PHE A 32 5.04 -0.75 -16.70
CA PHE A 32 4.90 -0.01 -15.45
C PHE A 32 3.56 -0.32 -14.79
N GLN A 33 2.46 -0.25 -15.53
CA GLN A 33 1.13 -0.47 -14.96
C GLN A 33 0.96 -1.87 -14.36
N ARG A 34 1.49 -2.91 -15.01
CA ARG A 34 1.46 -4.28 -14.48
C ARG A 34 2.34 -4.42 -13.25
N MET A 35 3.53 -3.83 -13.27
CA MET A 35 4.44 -3.83 -12.12
C MET A 35 3.79 -3.13 -10.92
N TRP A 36 3.13 -1.98 -11.14
CA TRP A 36 2.52 -1.20 -10.08
C TRP A 36 1.31 -1.92 -9.45
N GLU A 37 0.45 -2.50 -10.28
CA GLU A 37 -0.65 -3.34 -9.79
C GLU A 37 -0.14 -4.55 -9.00
N PHE A 38 0.92 -5.21 -9.49
CA PHE A 38 1.56 -6.31 -8.78
C PHE A 38 2.13 -5.85 -7.43
N TYR A 39 2.84 -4.71 -7.40
CA TYR A 39 3.39 -4.14 -6.18
C TYR A 39 2.31 -3.89 -5.12
N LEU A 40 1.18 -3.29 -5.51
CA LEU A 40 0.07 -3.03 -4.59
C LEU A 40 -0.56 -4.33 -4.08
N ALA A 41 -0.78 -5.31 -4.96
CA ALA A 41 -1.36 -6.60 -4.60
C ALA A 41 -0.44 -7.44 -3.70
N TYR A 42 0.85 -7.51 -4.04
CA TYR A 42 1.86 -8.22 -3.26
C TYR A 42 2.02 -7.60 -1.86
N SER A 43 2.06 -6.27 -1.80
CA SER A 43 2.12 -5.55 -0.52
C SER A 43 0.86 -5.80 0.32
N GLU A 44 -0.33 -5.74 -0.28
CA GLU A 44 -1.61 -6.07 0.38
C GLU A 44 -1.54 -7.46 1.02
N ALA A 45 -1.08 -8.47 0.27
CA ALA A 45 -0.91 -9.83 0.75
C ALA A 45 0.08 -9.93 1.92
N GLY A 46 1.19 -9.18 1.87
CA GLY A 46 2.15 -9.10 2.98
C GLY A 46 1.52 -8.61 4.29
N PHE A 47 0.67 -7.58 4.22
CA PHE A 47 -0.05 -7.10 5.41
C PHE A 47 -1.24 -8.00 5.81
N ARG A 48 -2.00 -8.56 4.85
CA ARG A 48 -3.13 -9.47 5.14
C ARG A 48 -2.71 -10.79 5.77
N SER A 49 -1.55 -11.31 5.38
CA SER A 49 -0.99 -12.55 5.93
C SER A 49 -0.40 -12.37 7.34
N GLY A 50 -0.27 -11.13 7.82
CA GLY A 50 0.41 -10.83 9.08
C GLY A 50 1.94 -10.90 8.98
N TYR A 51 2.50 -11.10 7.78
CA TYR A 51 3.95 -11.04 7.54
C TYR A 51 4.51 -9.61 7.74
N LEU A 52 3.70 -8.58 7.45
CA LEU A 52 4.03 -7.17 7.66
C LEU A 52 3.02 -6.50 8.61
N ASP A 53 3.46 -5.46 9.31
CA ASP A 53 2.59 -4.63 10.16
C ASP A 53 3.02 -3.15 10.15
N VAL A 54 2.09 -2.28 10.55
CA VAL A 54 2.30 -0.85 10.78
C VAL A 54 2.15 -0.58 12.27
N ARG A 55 3.12 0.12 12.85
CA ARG A 55 3.15 0.48 14.28
C ARG A 55 3.14 1.99 14.42
N GLN A 56 2.31 2.48 15.33
CA GLN A 56 2.37 3.84 15.83
C GLN A 56 3.05 3.77 17.19
N LEU A 57 4.19 4.42 17.33
CA LEU A 57 4.98 4.43 18.55
C LEU A 57 5.00 5.85 19.09
N LEU A 58 4.46 6.05 20.28
CA LEU A 58 4.67 7.27 21.05
C LEU A 58 5.87 7.05 21.95
N LEU A 59 6.91 7.86 21.77
CA LEU A 59 8.09 7.85 22.61
C LEU A 59 8.02 9.04 23.55
N THR A 60 8.18 8.78 24.85
CA THR A 60 8.27 9.81 25.89
C THR A 60 9.57 9.62 26.65
N GLU A 61 10.08 10.70 27.23
CA GLU A 61 11.18 10.62 28.17
C GLU A 61 10.78 9.80 29.40
N ARG A 62 11.77 9.13 30.00
CA ARG A 62 11.59 8.41 31.26
C ARG A 62 11.57 9.44 32.38
N THR A 63 10.38 9.85 32.83
CA THR A 63 10.25 10.61 34.08
C THR A 63 10.72 9.69 35.21
N ARG A 64 11.94 9.93 35.73
CA ARG A 64 12.36 9.34 37.01
C ARG A 64 11.58 10.06 38.13
N PRO A 65 11.05 9.34 39.12
CA PRO A 65 10.57 9.98 40.35
C PRO A 65 11.71 10.70 41.07
#